data_AF-A0A9W4B9R8-F1
#
_entry.id   AF-A0A9W4B9R8-F1
#
_cell.length_a   1.000
_cell.length_b   1.000
_cell.length_c   1.000
_cell.angle_alpha   90.00
_cell.angle_beta   90.00
_cell.angle_gamma   90.00
#
_symmetry.space_group_name_H-M   'P 1'
#
loop_
_entity.id
_entity.type
_entity.pdbx_description
1 polymer ?
#
loop_
_entity_poly.entity_id
_entity_poly.type
_entity_poly.pdbx_seq_one_letter_code
_entity_poly.pdbx_strand_id
1 'polypeptide(L)'
;MTVLWSLAMIIDGRVDTIIDTAEGHENAVTAVLAATLDAMHDARIDELPQAPRYELRADGDLVALIRTGTDEAGRADHAEAAALIQRIEAARSLSVSPR
;
A
#
# COMPACT_ATOMS: atom_id res chain seq x y z
N MET A 1 -21.86 -6.63 1.35
CA MET A 1 -21.54 -6.15 2.72
C MET A 1 -20.41 -5.16 2.58
N THR A 2 -20.52 -3.97 3.16
CA THR A 2 -19.42 -2.99 3.14
C THR A 2 -18.37 -3.38 4.17
N VAL A 3 -17.10 -3.29 3.78
CA VAL A 3 -15.93 -3.67 4.59
C VAL A 3 -15.04 -2.45 4.74
N LEU A 4 -14.55 -2.23 5.96
CA LEU A 4 -13.60 -1.17 6.26
C LEU A 4 -12.21 -1.55 5.74
N TRP A 5 -11.50 -0.60 5.16
CA TRP A 5 -10.07 -0.73 4.91
C TRP A 5 -9.32 0.48 5.46
N SER A 6 -8.05 0.30 5.79
CA SER A 6 -7.19 1.38 6.23
C SER A 6 -5.77 1.25 5.73
N LEU A 7 -5.17 2.39 5.42
CA LEU A 7 -3.76 2.55 5.10
C LEU A 7 -3.14 3.48 6.13
N ALA A 8 -2.21 2.97 6.93
CA ALA A 8 -1.38 3.80 7.79
C ALA A 8 0.00 3.99 7.15
N MET A 9 0.40 5.25 6.98
CA MET A 9 1.74 5.65 6.58
C MET A 9 2.49 6.16 7.82
N ILE A 10 3.68 5.59 8.06
CA ILE A 10 4.50 5.89 9.24
C ILE A 10 5.84 6.42 8.76
N ILE A 11 6.13 7.68 9.09
CA ILE A 11 7.39 8.37 8.75
C ILE A 11 7.89 9.08 10.01
N ASP A 12 9.11 8.75 10.45
CA ASP A 12 9.77 9.40 11.60
C ASP A 12 8.89 9.52 12.86
N GLY A 13 8.13 8.46 13.15
CA GLY A 13 7.20 8.40 14.29
C GLY A 13 5.87 9.14 14.09
N ARG A 14 5.70 9.91 13.01
CA ARG A 14 4.40 10.43 12.59
C ARG A 14 3.60 9.33 11.91
N VAL A 15 2.31 9.25 12.23
CA VAL A 15 1.36 8.31 11.62
C VAL A 15 0.26 9.12 10.94
N ASP A 16 0.19 9.02 9.62
CA ASP A 16 -0.94 9.52 8.82
C ASP A 16 -1.78 8.31 8.38
N THR A 17 -3.10 8.36 8.55
CA THR A 17 -3.98 7.21 8.27
C THR A 17 -5.12 7.61 7.36
N ILE A 18 -5.31 6.83 6.29
CA ILE A 18 -6.47 6.88 5.41
C ILE A 18 -7.39 5.72 5.80
N ILE A 19 -8.68 5.99 5.95
CA ILE A 19 -9.70 5.00 6.29
C ILE A 19 -10.88 5.22 5.35
N ASP A 20 -11.34 4.15 4.70
CA ASP A 20 -12.55 4.18 3.88
C ASP A 20 -13.19 2.78 3.84
N THR A 21 -14.20 2.59 3.00
CA THR A 21 -14.95 1.36 2.86
C THR A 21 -15.03 0.89 1.42
N ALA A 22 -15.24 -0.40 1.21
CA ALA A 22 -15.49 -0.98 -0.10
C ALA A 22 -16.52 -2.10 -0.01
N GLU A 23 -17.13 -2.47 -1.15
CA GLU A 23 -18.10 -3.56 -1.19
C GLU A 23 -17.40 -4.93 -1.16
N GLY A 24 -17.26 -5.50 0.03
CA GLY A 24 -16.67 -6.82 0.25
C GLY A 24 -15.15 -6.79 0.43
N HIS A 25 -14.61 -7.87 0.99
CA HIS A 25 -13.21 -7.96 1.39
C HIS A 25 -12.25 -7.82 0.20
N GLU A 26 -12.50 -8.51 -0.91
CA GLU A 26 -11.62 -8.46 -2.08
C GLU A 26 -11.48 -7.03 -2.65
N ASN A 27 -12.59 -6.28 -2.68
CA ASN A 27 -12.60 -4.89 -3.12
C ASN A 27 -11.93 -3.96 -2.10
N ALA A 28 -12.07 -4.24 -0.81
CA ALA A 28 -11.37 -3.52 0.26
C ALA A 28 -9.84 -3.70 0.16
N VAL A 29 -9.38 -4.93 -0.12
CA VAL A 29 -7.97 -5.23 -0.39
C VAL A 29 -7.47 -4.49 -1.63
N THR A 30 -8.24 -4.48 -2.71
CA THR A 30 -7.87 -3.74 -3.93
C THR A 30 -7.82 -2.23 -3.69
N ALA A 31 -8.79 -1.68 -2.96
CA ALA A 31 -8.83 -0.25 -2.63
C ALA A 31 -7.62 0.19 -1.80
N VAL A 32 -7.24 -0.59 -0.77
CA VAL A 32 -6.08 -0.25 0.07
C VAL A 32 -4.75 -0.39 -0.68
N LEU A 33 -4.64 -1.34 -1.62
CA LEU A 33 -3.45 -1.46 -2.49
C LEU A 33 -3.32 -0.26 -3.43
N ALA A 34 -4.42 0.16 -4.07
CA ALA A 34 -4.46 1.35 -4.92
C ALA A 34 -4.09 2.62 -4.12
N ALA A 35 -4.69 2.83 -2.95
CA ALA A 35 -4.35 3.95 -2.07
C ALA A 35 -2.88 3.95 -1.64
N THR A 36 -2.28 2.76 -1.50
CA THR A 36 -0.85 2.63 -1.18
C THR A 36 0.04 3.04 -2.35
N LEU A 37 -0.34 2.70 -3.58
CA LEU A 37 0.39 3.13 -4.77
C LEU A 37 0.37 4.65 -4.93
N ASP A 38 -0.79 5.28 -4.71
CA ASP A 38 -0.92 6.73 -4.73
C ASP A 38 -0.05 7.37 -3.63
N ALA A 39 -0.11 6.84 -2.41
CA ALA A 39 0.71 7.29 -1.29
C ALA A 39 2.23 7.13 -1.52
N MET A 40 2.66 6.11 -2.27
CA MET A 40 4.06 5.94 -2.68
C MET A 40 4.45 6.91 -3.79
N HIS A 41 3.52 7.23 -4.69
CA HIS A 41 3.74 8.21 -5.75
C HIS A 41 3.95 9.61 -5.16
N ASP A 42 3.10 10.01 -4.22
CA ASP A 42 3.19 11.30 -3.53
C ASP A 42 4.49 11.39 -2.71
N ALA A 43 4.81 10.36 -1.94
CA ALA A 43 6.06 10.28 -1.16
C ALA A 43 7.32 10.43 -2.04
N ARG A 44 7.28 9.91 -3.27
CA ARG A 44 8.36 10.06 -4.24
C ARG A 44 8.45 11.48 -4.79
N ILE A 45 7.32 12.14 -5.05
CA ILE A 45 7.28 13.53 -5.52
C ILE A 45 7.82 14.48 -4.45
N ASP A 46 7.46 14.23 -3.19
CA ASP A 46 7.85 15.05 -2.04
C ASP A 46 9.30 14.83 -1.58
N GLU A 47 10.05 13.92 -2.24
CA GLU A 47 11.42 13.53 -1.91
C GLU A 47 11.63 13.27 -0.40
N LEU A 48 10.72 12.50 0.20
CA LEU A 48 10.76 12.28 1.65
C LEU A 48 12.11 11.70 2.08
N PRO A 49 12.80 12.31 3.07
CA PRO A 49 14.16 11.93 3.45
C PRO A 49 14.25 10.60 4.19
N GLN A 50 13.12 10.03 4.60
CA GLN A 50 13.03 8.78 5.36
C GLN A 50 12.13 7.81 4.62
N ALA A 51 12.48 6.52 4.69
CA ALA A 51 11.71 5.46 4.07
C ALA A 51 10.39 5.21 4.84
N PRO A 52 9.21 5.56 4.26
CA PRO A 52 7.93 5.29 4.91
C PRO A 52 7.69 3.80 5.11
N ARG A 53 7.01 3.49 6.22
CA ARG A 53 6.38 2.19 6.45
C ARG A 53 4.87 2.34 6.21
N TYR A 54 4.34 1.49 5.35
CA TYR A 54 2.92 1.38 5.04
C TYR A 54 2.34 0.13 5.70
N GLU A 55 1.21 0.27 6.39
CA GLU A 55 0.44 -0.82 6.94
C GLU A 55 -0.96 -0.81 6.32
N LEU A 56 -1.30 -1.89 5.63
CA LEU A 56 -2.53 -2.04 4.87
C LEU A 56 -3.43 -3.03 5.61
N ARG A 57 -4.68 -2.64 5.87
CA ARG A 57 -5.66 -3.50 6.53
C ARG A 57 -6.99 -3.52 5.78
N ALA A 58 -7.67 -4.66 5.81
CA ALA A 58 -9.02 -4.85 5.30
C ALA A 58 -9.81 -5.73 6.28
N ASP A 59 -11.00 -5.28 6.69
CA ASP A 59 -11.83 -5.93 7.72
C ASP A 59 -11.12 -6.14 9.08
N GLY A 60 -10.13 -5.29 9.38
CA GLY A 60 -9.29 -5.41 10.58
C GLY A 60 -8.09 -6.35 10.42
N ASP A 61 -8.08 -7.18 9.37
CA ASP A 61 -6.98 -8.09 9.06
C ASP A 61 -5.81 -7.35 8.40
N LEU A 62 -4.58 -7.77 8.74
CA LEU A 62 -3.37 -7.26 8.11
C LEU A 62 -3.23 -7.85 6.70
N VAL A 63 -3.36 -7.00 5.69
CA VAL A 63 -3.19 -7.37 4.28
C VAL A 63 -1.70 -7.39 3.93
N ALA A 64 -1.00 -6.31 4.26
CA ALA A 64 0.41 -6.18 3.94
C ALA A 64 1.08 -5.17 4.88
N LEU A 65 2.39 -5.38 5.05
CA LEU A 65 3.29 -4.41 5.65
C LEU A 65 4.44 -4.14 4.70
N ILE A 66 4.60 -2.89 4.31
CA ILE A 66 5.58 -2.49 3.30
C ILE A 66 6.50 -1.45 3.90
N ARG A 67 7.80 -1.65 3.78
CA ARG A 67 8.80 -0.65 4.13
C ARG A 67 9.67 -0.47 2.91
N THR A 68 9.78 0.76 2.42
CA THR A 68 10.70 1.05 1.32
C THR A 68 12.14 0.84 1.80
N GLY A 69 12.95 0.19 0.98
CA GLY A 69 14.40 0.15 1.20
C GLY A 69 15.01 1.51 0.88
N THR A 70 16.33 1.61 0.98
CA THR A 70 17.07 2.76 0.45
C THR A 70 17.89 2.32 -0.77
N ASP A 71 17.95 3.15 -1.80
CA ASP A 71 18.83 2.98 -2.95
C ASP A 71 20.31 3.21 -2.58
N GLU A 72 21.21 3.10 -3.57
CA GLU A 72 22.65 3.31 -3.38
C GLU A 72 23.01 4.74 -2.94
N ALA A 73 22.11 5.71 -3.14
CA ALA A 73 22.25 7.09 -2.70
C ALA A 73 21.64 7.34 -1.30
N GLY A 74 21.08 6.30 -0.66
CA GLY A 74 20.43 6.39 0.64
C GLY A 74 19.01 6.96 0.59
N ARG A 75 18.41 7.12 -0.61
CA ARG A 75 17.05 7.62 -0.80
C ARG A 75 16.07 6.46 -0.79
N ALA A 76 14.84 6.69 -0.36
CA ALA A 76 13.84 5.63 -0.33
C ALA A 76 13.54 5.09 -1.75
N ASP A 77 13.69 3.77 -1.95
CA ASP A 77 13.37 3.12 -3.22
C ASP A 77 11.86 2.85 -3.33
N HIS A 78 11.13 3.90 -3.69
CA HIS A 78 9.69 3.84 -3.92
C HIS A 78 9.33 3.08 -5.21
N ALA A 79 10.25 3.00 -6.19
CA ALA A 79 9.98 2.39 -7.47
C ALA A 79 9.93 0.86 -7.37
N GLU A 80 10.88 0.25 -6.64
CA GLU A 80 10.89 -1.19 -6.39
C GLU A 80 9.70 -1.63 -5.54
N ALA A 81 9.37 -0.85 -4.50
CA ALA A 81 8.20 -1.14 -3.65
C ALA A 81 6.88 -1.06 -4.43
N ALA A 82 6.70 -0.06 -5.29
CA ALA A 82 5.52 0.06 -6.15
C ALA A 82 5.43 -1.10 -7.15
N ALA A 83 6.56 -1.53 -7.74
CA ALA A 83 6.59 -2.67 -8.65
C ALA A 83 6.18 -3.99 -7.96
N LEU A 84 6.55 -4.17 -6.69
CA LEU A 84 6.14 -5.33 -5.90
C LEU A 84 4.62 -5.33 -5.62
N ILE A 85 4.04 -4.18 -5.30
CA ILE A 85 2.58 -4.05 -5.11
C ILE A 85 1.83 -4.39 -6.40
N GLN A 86 2.26 -3.83 -7.53
CA GLN A 86 1.63 -4.10 -8.84
C GLN A 86 1.70 -5.59 -9.20
N ARG A 87 2.77 -6.29 -8.81
CA ARG A 87 2.87 -7.75 -9.01
C ARG A 87 1.89 -8.54 -8.13
N ILE A 88 1.62 -8.08 -6.92
CA ILE A 88 0.61 -8.69 -6.03
C ILE A 88 -0.79 -8.49 -6.61
N GLU A 89 -1.11 -7.29 -7.08
CA GLU A 89 -2.39 -7.00 -7.75
C GLU A 89 -2.58 -7.85 -9.02
N ALA A 90 -1.54 -7.97 -9.84
CA ALA A 90 -1.55 -8.79 -11.05
C ALA A 90 -1.74 -10.29 -10.73
N ALA A 91 -1.04 -10.83 -9.73
CA ALA A 91 -1.20 -12.22 -9.30
C ALA A 91 -2.60 -12.52 -8.75
N ARG A 92 -3.22 -11.56 -8.04
CA ARG A 92 -4.61 -11.68 -7.57
C ARG A 92 -5.60 -11.63 -8.72
N SER A 93 -5.42 -10.72 -9.67
CA SER A 93 -6.29 -10.60 -10.86
C SER A 93 -6.28 -11.87 -11.72
N LEU A 94 -5.13 -12.52 -11.84
CA LEU A 94 -4.99 -13.80 -12.53
C LEU A 94 -5.66 -14.97 -11.76
N SER A 95 -5.66 -14.91 -10.43
CA SER A 95 -6.30 -15.95 -9.59
C SER A 95 -7.83 -15.86 -9.57
N VAL A 96 -8.40 -14.70 -9.88
CA VAL A 96 -9.86 -14.45 -9.96
C VAL A 96 -10.42 -14.71 -11.38
N SER A 97 -9.57 -15.11 -12.35
CA SER A 97 -10.05 -15.50 -13.69
C SER A 97 -10.89 -16.79 -13.61
N PRO A 98 -12.18 -16.77 -13.99
CA PRO A 98 -13.03 -17.94 -13.90
C PRO A 98 -12.60 -18.97 -14.95
N ARG A 99 -12.55 -20.24 -14.53
CA ARG A 99 -12.67 -21.37 -15.44
C ARG A 99 -14.13 -21.56 -15.85
#